data_AF-M6BBQ2-F1
#
_entry.id   AF-M6BBQ2-F1
#
_cell.length_a   1.000
_cell.length_b   1.000
_cell.length_c   1.000
_cell.angle_alpha   90.00
_cell.angle_beta   90.00
_cell.angle_gamma   90.00
#
_symmetry.space_group_name_H-M   'P 1'
#
loop_
_entity.id
_entity.type
_entity.pdbx_description
1 polymer ?
#
loop_
_entity_poly.entity_id
_entity_poly.type
_entity_poly.pdbx_seq_one_letter_code
_entity_poly.pdbx_strand_id
1 'polypeptide(L)'
;RWNIETHFRFEKYSLELENVAPKTSIRFLQEYYAKILTFNLASLLIQEAQEEYDQSIQNKKVKTKYDYKITRNIAIGILKGELPRLLSGTEPMNSVFDEMKAVLIKHRLPVIPNRTFNRKHKV
;
A
#
# COMPACT_ATOMS: atom_id res chain seq x y z
N ARG A 1 -13.17 14.66 -11.87
CA ARG A 1 -14.29 13.69 -11.83
C ARG A 1 -13.80 12.25 -11.74
N TRP A 2 -13.11 11.69 -12.75
CA TRP A 2 -12.68 10.26 -12.74
C TRP A 2 -11.76 9.86 -11.57
N ASN A 3 -10.84 10.74 -11.16
CA ASN A 3 -9.96 10.48 -10.01
C ASN A 3 -10.74 10.26 -8.70
N ILE A 4 -11.86 10.97 -8.53
CA ILE A 4 -12.74 10.86 -7.36
C ILE A 4 -13.46 9.51 -7.39
N GLU A 5 -14.05 9.15 -8.53
CA GLU A 5 -14.73 7.84 -8.71
C GLU A 5 -13.77 6.66 -8.50
N THR A 6 -12.53 6.78 -8.99
CA THR A 6 -11.50 5.76 -8.80
C THR A 6 -11.09 5.64 -7.32
N HIS A 7 -11.06 6.76 -6.60
CA HIS A 7 -10.78 6.77 -5.17
C HIS A 7 -11.90 6.08 -4.38
N PHE A 8 -13.17 6.41 -4.65
CA PHE A 8 -14.31 5.73 -4.03
C PHE A 8 -14.34 4.22 -4.33
N ARG A 9 -14.03 3.82 -5.57
CA ARG A 9 -13.90 2.39 -5.93
C ARG A 9 -12.81 1.73 -5.08
N PHE A 10 -11.67 2.39 -4.90
CA PHE A 10 -10.57 1.88 -4.10
C PHE A 10 -10.96 1.77 -2.61
N GLU A 11 -11.59 2.78 -2.04
CA GLU A 11 -12.13 2.78 -0.68
C GLU A 11 -13.10 1.63 -0.44
N LYS A 12 -14.02 1.42 -1.38
CA LYS A 12 -15.01 0.35 -1.31
C LYS A 12 -14.39 -1.04 -1.42
N TYR A 13 -13.50 -1.27 -2.39
CA TYR A 13 -13.05 -2.64 -2.72
C TYR A 13 -11.66 -3.00 -2.18
N SER A 14 -10.71 -2.07 -2.17
CA SER A 14 -9.35 -2.35 -1.68
C SER A 14 -9.24 -2.14 -0.16
N LEU A 15 -9.87 -1.09 0.37
CA LEU A 15 -9.96 -0.88 1.82
C LEU A 15 -11.11 -1.63 2.46
N GLU A 16 -12.09 -2.06 1.67
CA GLU A 16 -13.24 -2.84 2.12
C GLU A 16 -14.06 -2.09 3.17
N LEU A 17 -14.23 -0.77 2.99
CA LEU A 17 -14.91 0.09 3.98
C LEU A 17 -16.37 -0.30 4.23
N GLU A 18 -17.06 -0.87 3.23
CA GLU A 18 -18.42 -1.38 3.37
C GLU A 18 -18.50 -2.78 4.00
N ASN A 19 -17.38 -3.52 4.03
CA ASN A 19 -17.32 -4.86 4.61
C ASN A 19 -16.86 -4.76 6.07
N VAL A 20 -17.82 -4.57 6.97
CA VAL A 20 -17.60 -4.41 8.40
C VAL A 20 -18.26 -5.54 9.18
N ALA A 21 -17.56 -6.08 10.17
CA ALA A 21 -18.08 -7.13 11.04
C ALA A 21 -18.89 -6.64 12.27
N PRO A 22 -18.62 -5.45 12.86
CA PRO A 22 -19.23 -5.04 14.10
C PRO A 22 -20.73 -4.75 14.03
N LYS A 23 -21.43 -5.08 15.13
CA LYS A 23 -22.86 -4.80 15.32
C LYS A 23 -23.15 -3.56 16.17
N THR A 24 -22.14 -2.95 16.76
CA THR A 24 -22.28 -1.75 17.60
C THR A 24 -21.58 -0.56 16.96
N SER A 25 -22.15 0.64 17.12
CA SER A 25 -21.65 1.87 16.50
C SER A 25 -20.21 2.18 16.91
N ILE A 26 -19.84 1.95 18.17
CA ILE A 26 -18.48 2.21 18.65
C ILE A 26 -17.44 1.30 17.99
N ARG A 27 -17.75 0.01 17.82
CA ARG A 27 -16.84 -0.95 17.19
C ARG A 27 -16.76 -0.73 15.67
N PHE A 28 -17.87 -0.32 15.06
CA PHE A 28 -17.88 0.12 13.66
C PHE A 28 -16.93 1.32 13.46
N LEU A 29 -17.02 2.34 14.31
CA LEU A 29 -16.13 3.50 14.23
C LEU A 29 -14.65 3.10 14.44
N GLN A 30 -14.36 2.23 15.38
CA GLN A 30 -13.00 1.71 15.59
C GLN A 30 -12.44 1.02 14.35
N GLU A 31 -13.22 0.14 13.71
CA GLU A 31 -12.79 -0.53 12.49
C GLU A 31 -12.62 0.44 11.32
N TYR A 32 -13.54 1.39 11.18
CA TYR A 32 -13.45 2.46 10.17
C TYR A 32 -12.15 3.26 10.35
N TYR A 33 -11.87 3.75 11.56
CA TYR A 33 -10.65 4.51 11.82
C TYR A 33 -9.38 3.67 11.62
N ALA A 34 -9.39 2.39 11.98
CA ALA A 34 -8.26 1.50 11.72
C ALA A 34 -8.00 1.32 10.21
N LYS A 35 -9.05 1.17 9.39
CA LYS A 35 -8.92 1.09 7.92
C LYS A 35 -8.38 2.39 7.33
N ILE A 36 -8.85 3.54 7.78
CA ILE A 36 -8.33 4.85 7.33
C ILE A 36 -6.87 5.07 7.77
N LEU A 37 -6.53 4.72 9.01
CA LEU A 37 -5.15 4.79 9.50
C LEU A 37 -4.23 3.92 8.66
N THR A 38 -4.65 2.67 8.38
CA THR A 38 -3.92 1.76 7.50
C THR A 38 -3.69 2.37 6.13
N PHE A 39 -4.71 2.99 5.54
CA PHE A 39 -4.56 3.63 4.23
C PHE A 39 -3.54 4.78 4.24
N ASN A 40 -3.61 5.65 5.25
CA ASN A 40 -2.72 6.81 5.37
C ASN A 40 -1.27 6.37 5.55
N LEU A 41 -1.03 5.45 6.49
CA LEU A 41 0.30 4.88 6.74
C LEU A 41 0.85 4.15 5.52
N ALA A 42 0.01 3.36 4.82
CA ALA A 42 0.45 2.68 3.61
C ALA A 42 0.83 3.67 2.50
N SER A 43 0.14 4.81 2.40
CA SER A 43 0.46 5.84 1.43
C SER A 43 1.83 6.49 1.70
N LEU A 44 2.14 6.77 2.97
CA LEU A 44 3.45 7.26 3.40
C LEU A 44 4.55 6.23 3.14
N LEU A 45 4.32 4.97 3.53
CA LEU A 45 5.25 3.87 3.35
C LEU A 45 5.60 3.64 1.86
N ILE A 46 4.61 3.72 0.97
CA ILE A 46 4.83 3.62 -0.48
C ILE A 46 5.70 4.76 -0.97
N GLN A 47 5.45 5.99 -0.50
CA GLN A 47 6.23 7.14 -0.91
C GLN A 47 7.70 6.97 -0.50
N GLU A 48 7.96 6.67 0.77
CA GLU A 48 9.33 6.48 1.26
C GLU A 48 10.05 5.32 0.57
N ALA A 49 9.38 4.17 0.42
CA ALA A 49 9.96 3.01 -0.24
C ALA A 49 10.24 3.25 -1.73
N GLN A 50 9.41 4.06 -2.40
CA GLN A 50 9.63 4.42 -3.79
C GLN A 50 10.80 5.39 -3.94
N GLU A 51 10.90 6.39 -3.06
CA GLU A 51 12.03 7.33 -3.00
C GLU A 51 13.37 6.58 -2.78
N GLU A 52 13.39 5.64 -1.82
CA GLU A 52 14.58 4.82 -1.54
C GLU A 52 14.97 3.96 -2.76
N TYR A 53 13.99 3.35 -3.42
CA TYR A 53 14.22 2.57 -4.63
C TYR A 53 14.75 3.45 -5.77
N ASP A 54 14.16 4.61 -6.01
CA ASP A 54 14.57 5.52 -7.08
C ASP A 54 15.99 6.04 -6.86
N GLN A 55 16.37 6.35 -5.60
CA GLN A 55 17.75 6.68 -5.23
C GLN A 55 18.72 5.51 -5.50
N SER A 56 18.31 4.26 -5.27
CA SER A 56 19.14 3.08 -5.56
C SER A 56 19.46 2.94 -7.05
N ILE A 57 18.52 3.33 -7.92
CA ILE A 57 18.68 3.35 -9.37
C ILE A 57 19.61 4.48 -9.80
N GLN A 58 19.41 5.70 -9.26
CA GLN A 58 20.27 6.86 -9.56
C GLN A 58 21.73 6.60 -9.19
N ASN A 59 21.96 5.94 -8.05
CA ASN A 59 23.30 5.54 -7.59
C ASN A 59 23.89 4.36 -8.38
N LYS A 60 23.24 3.90 -9.46
CA LYS A 60 23.63 2.75 -10.29
C LYS A 60 23.81 1.43 -9.52
N LYS A 61 23.28 1.33 -8.30
CA LYS A 61 23.30 0.09 -7.50
C LYS A 61 22.43 -0.99 -8.15
N VAL A 62 21.42 -0.59 -8.92
CA VAL A 62 20.50 -1.46 -9.63
C VAL A 62 20.38 -1.00 -11.09
N LYS A 63 20.48 -1.94 -12.05
CA LYS A 63 20.16 -1.69 -13.46
C LYS A 63 18.84 -2.37 -13.80
N THR A 64 17.88 -1.62 -14.33
CA THR A 64 16.57 -2.16 -14.72
C THR A 64 16.22 -1.82 -16.17
N LYS A 65 15.48 -2.73 -16.81
CA LYS A 65 14.95 -2.55 -18.17
C LYS A 65 13.75 -1.59 -18.22
N TYR A 66 12.99 -1.52 -17.14
CA TYR A 66 11.76 -0.74 -17.02
C TYR A 66 11.79 0.09 -15.73
N ASP A 67 10.89 1.05 -15.65
CA ASP A 67 10.53 1.70 -14.40
C ASP A 67 9.70 0.74 -13.55
N TYR A 68 9.94 0.73 -12.25
CA TYR A 68 9.20 -0.10 -11.31
C TYR A 68 8.47 0.78 -10.32
N LYS A 69 7.23 0.41 -10.03
CA LYS A 69 6.40 1.09 -9.03
C LYS A 69 5.94 0.13 -7.97
N ILE A 70 5.97 0.60 -6.73
CA ILE A 70 5.35 -0.09 -5.60
C ILE A 70 3.84 0.10 -5.70
N THR A 71 3.09 -0.98 -5.56
CA THR A 71 1.62 -0.93 -5.70
C THR A 71 0.92 -0.79 -4.37
N ARG A 72 -0.15 0.01 -4.37
CA ARG A 72 -0.93 0.29 -3.17
C ARG A 72 -1.59 -0.94 -2.56
N ASN A 73 -2.06 -1.88 -3.38
CA ASN A 73 -2.73 -3.10 -2.89
C ASN A 73 -1.79 -3.96 -2.04
N ILE A 74 -0.52 -4.10 -2.44
CA ILE A 74 0.46 -4.89 -1.68
C ILE A 74 0.77 -4.20 -0.35
N ALA A 75 0.97 -2.88 -0.36
CA ALA A 75 1.22 -2.10 0.85
C ALA A 75 0.07 -2.17 1.85
N ILE A 76 -1.17 -2.09 1.39
CA ILE A 76 -2.34 -2.24 2.27
C ILE A 76 -2.39 -3.66 2.84
N GLY A 77 -2.14 -4.68 2.03
CA GLY A 77 -2.15 -6.07 2.51
C GLY A 77 -1.12 -6.31 3.61
N ILE A 78 0.12 -5.83 3.41
CA ILE A 78 1.19 -5.94 4.41
C ILE A 78 0.82 -5.15 5.67
N LEU A 79 0.45 -3.89 5.51
CA LEU A 79 0.19 -3.02 6.65
C LEU A 79 -1.04 -3.47 7.46
N LYS A 80 -2.08 -4.01 6.81
CA LYS A 80 -3.23 -4.63 7.51
C LYS A 80 -2.77 -5.73 8.48
N GLY A 81 -1.79 -6.56 8.08
CA GLY A 81 -1.25 -7.63 8.90
C GLY A 81 -0.32 -7.13 10.02
N GLU A 82 0.46 -6.09 9.75
CA GLU A 82 1.45 -5.57 10.69
C GLU A 82 0.92 -4.48 11.63
N LEU A 83 -0.27 -3.91 11.37
CA LEU A 83 -0.83 -2.84 12.20
C LEU A 83 -0.92 -3.21 13.69
N PRO A 84 -1.36 -4.43 14.09
CA PRO A 84 -1.34 -4.82 15.50
C PRO A 84 0.07 -4.83 16.10
N ARG A 85 1.07 -5.32 15.35
CA ARG A 85 2.48 -5.34 15.77
C ARG A 85 2.98 -3.90 15.98
N LEU A 86 2.71 -3.01 15.01
CA LEU A 86 3.07 -1.59 15.07
C LEU A 86 2.46 -0.88 16.29
N LEU A 87 1.18 -1.14 16.57
CA LEU A 87 0.44 -0.50 17.66
C LEU A 87 0.71 -1.13 19.03
N SER A 88 1.23 -2.36 19.07
CA SER A 88 1.57 -3.05 20.34
C SER A 88 2.76 -2.43 21.07
N GLY A 89 3.63 -1.72 20.35
CA GLY A 89 4.81 -1.07 20.92
C GLY A 89 5.89 -2.04 21.43
N THR A 90 5.82 -3.33 21.06
CA THR A 90 6.81 -4.34 21.46
C THR A 90 8.19 -4.11 20.83
N GLU A 91 8.21 -3.44 19.68
CA GLU A 91 9.43 -3.16 18.92
C GLU A 91 9.47 -1.68 18.52
N PRO A 92 10.67 -1.11 18.28
CA PRO A 92 10.79 0.24 17.77
C PRO A 92 10.05 0.38 16.44
N MET A 93 9.14 1.36 16.37
CA MET A 93 8.29 1.61 15.20
C MET A 93 9.08 1.72 13.89
N ASN A 94 10.25 2.36 13.93
CA ASN A 94 11.13 2.51 12.76
C ASN A 94 11.61 1.16 12.22
N SER A 95 11.96 0.20 13.09
CA SER A 95 12.41 -1.13 12.68
C SER A 95 11.32 -1.87 11.91
N VAL A 96 10.09 -1.83 12.43
CA VAL A 96 8.93 -2.46 11.80
C VAL A 96 8.64 -1.81 10.43
N PHE A 97 8.76 -0.48 10.33
CA PHE A 97 8.60 0.22 9.06
C PHE A 97 9.71 -0.10 8.05
N ASP A 98 10.97 -0.18 8.48
CA ASP A 98 12.10 -0.53 7.61
C ASP A 98 11.95 -1.95 7.04
N GLU A 99 11.50 -2.91 7.87
CA GLU A 99 11.14 -4.26 7.42
C GLU A 99 10.05 -4.23 6.34
N MET A 100 8.96 -3.50 6.57
CA MET A 100 7.88 -3.37 5.60
C MET A 100 8.32 -2.71 4.29
N LYS A 101 9.15 -1.66 4.36
CA LYS A 101 9.72 -1.00 3.16
C LYS A 101 10.56 -1.97 2.36
N ALA A 102 11.44 -2.74 3.01
CA ALA A 102 12.25 -3.75 2.33
C ALA A 102 11.38 -4.80 1.60
N VAL A 103 10.30 -5.26 2.25
CA VAL A 103 9.33 -6.16 1.62
C VAL A 103 8.64 -5.49 0.43
N LEU A 104 8.24 -4.23 0.53
CA LEU A 104 7.60 -3.51 -0.56
C LEU A 104 8.49 -3.30 -1.78
N ILE A 105 9.73 -2.91 -1.56
CA ILE A 105 10.72 -2.74 -2.63
C ILE A 105 10.91 -4.07 -3.37
N LYS A 106 10.90 -5.20 -2.66
CA LYS A 106 10.99 -6.53 -3.26
C LYS A 106 9.78 -6.86 -4.16
N HIS A 107 8.59 -6.40 -3.82
CA HIS A 107 7.34 -6.69 -4.54
C HIS A 107 6.94 -5.61 -5.58
N ARG A 108 7.84 -4.69 -5.92
CA ARG A 108 7.61 -3.68 -6.96
C ARG A 108 7.27 -4.32 -8.32
N LEU A 109 6.42 -3.67 -9.09
CA LEU A 109 5.98 -4.15 -10.40
C LEU A 109 6.46 -3.25 -11.55
N PRO A 110 6.81 -3.81 -12.71
CA PRO A 110 7.27 -3.04 -13.85
C PRO A 110 6.13 -2.27 -14.53
N VAL A 111 6.40 -1.01 -14.85
CA VAL A 111 5.58 -0.16 -15.71
C VAL A 111 6.07 -0.35 -17.15
N ILE A 112 5.46 -1.31 -17.84
CA ILE A 112 5.83 -1.66 -19.22
C ILE A 112 5.12 -0.69 -20.19
N PRO A 113 5.85 0.13 -20.96
CA PRO A 113 5.26 0.96 -22.00
C PRO A 113 4.80 0.08 -23.18
N ASN A 114 3.76 0.52 -23.89
CA ASN A 114 3.26 -0.13 -25.12
C ASN A 114 3.06 -1.64 -24.99
N ARG A 115 2.32 -2.08 -23.96
CA ARG A 115 2.05 -3.51 -23.75
C ARG A 115 1.40 -4.12 -24.98
N THR A 116 1.94 -5.26 -25.44
CA THR A 116 1.37 -6.09 -26.51
C THR A 116 -0.02 -6.61 -26.16
N PHE A 117 -0.29 -6.87 -24.87
CA PHE A 117 -1.60 -7.28 -24.38
C PHE A 117 -2.14 -6.26 -23.38
N ASN A 118 -3.32 -5.72 -23.66
CA ASN A 118 -4.02 -4.83 -22.72
C ASN A 118 -4.50 -5.60 -21.49
N ARG A 119 -4.43 -4.93 -20.33
CA ARG A 119 -5.04 -5.47 -19.10
C ARG A 119 -6.55 -5.49 -19.30
N LYS A 120 -7.17 -6.67 -19.19
CA LYS A 120 -8.63 -6.77 -19.09
C LYS A 120 -9.04 -6.19 -17.74
N HIS A 121 -9.69 -5.04 -17.74
CA HIS A 121 -10.43 -4.59 -16.56
C HIS A 121 -11.63 -5.53 -16.40
N LYS A 122 -11.64 -6.35 -15.34
CA LYS A 122 -12.91 -6.95 -14.89
C LYS A 122 -13.75 -5.77 -14.39
N VAL A 123 -14.82 -5.47 -15.11
CA VAL A 123 -15.82 -4.47 -14.72
C VAL A 123 -16.49 -4.93 -13.43
#